data_AF-A0AAV3XKE3-F1
#
_entry.id   AF-A0AAV3XKE3-F1
#
_cell.length_a   1.000
_cell.length_b   1.000
_cell.length_c   1.000
_cell.angle_alpha   90.00
_cell.angle_beta   90.00
_cell.angle_gamma   90.00
#
_symmetry.space_group_name_H-M   'P 1'
#
loop_
_entity.id
_entity.type
_entity.pdbx_description
1 polymer ?
#
loop_
_entity_poly.entity_id
_entity_poly.type
_entity_poly.pdbx_seq_one_letter_code
_entity_poly.pdbx_strand_id
1 'polypeptide(L)'
;MTGLIKKALIGASVVAGMSAIASAPASAFTMTGTDYLLYDVTGNSTYVNPNANLNSILAGNSAHPGGNVELFASSETLSNEQFLASTARTSVSGLVAGSMLTLSSLTAADWFSTGSGMSMSYGANNLANRWFNDFLTAAGQGSASLATKADLYNIFGGIGGFQRSSDPNISYINSSGGNINIGLAGHFDLKAFYTRPGSPFAMVAAFLPNGFQASEVVRATYNGTTQYLYSFSATNSGLTNDVGPGADGTSHSGNYEVSLRSVVTPPRRTAVPEPSAMLALFGLGAFLVTKRKQSKTA
;
A
#
# COMPACT_ATOMS: atom_id res chain seq x y z
N MET A 1 -36.14 -5.10 27.19
CA MET A 1 -35.64 -5.39 25.82
C MET A 1 -34.43 -4.51 25.56
N THR A 2 -33.25 -5.01 25.89
CA THR A 2 -31.95 -4.32 25.76
C THR A 2 -31.25 -4.81 24.50
N GLY A 3 -31.35 -4.02 23.43
CA GLY A 3 -30.73 -4.30 22.14
C GLY A 3 -29.24 -3.97 22.14
N LEU A 4 -28.44 -4.98 21.81
CA LEU A 4 -26.98 -4.96 21.74
C LEU A 4 -26.47 -3.96 20.68
N ILE A 5 -25.68 -2.97 21.10
CA ILE A 5 -24.87 -2.13 20.21
C ILE A 5 -23.63 -2.93 19.79
N LYS A 6 -23.56 -3.31 18.52
CA LYS A 6 -22.34 -3.87 17.90
C LYS A 6 -21.31 -2.74 17.75
N LYS A 7 -20.30 -2.74 18.61
CA LYS A 7 -19.13 -1.86 18.49
C LYS A 7 -18.28 -2.33 17.31
N ALA A 8 -18.17 -1.49 16.28
CA ALA A 8 -17.21 -1.68 15.20
C ALA A 8 -15.80 -1.41 15.74
N LEU A 9 -14.92 -2.42 15.65
CA LEU A 9 -13.50 -2.30 16.00
C LEU A 9 -12.76 -1.75 14.77
N ILE A 10 -12.47 -0.45 14.75
CA ILE A 10 -11.52 0.12 13.79
C ILE A 10 -10.13 -0.07 14.39
N GLY A 11 -9.44 -1.12 13.93
CA GLY A 11 -8.10 -1.48 14.41
C GLY A 11 -7.02 -0.65 13.74
N ALA A 12 -6.74 0.55 14.26
CA ALA A 12 -5.43 1.18 14.10
C ALA A 12 -4.49 0.55 15.13
N SER A 13 -3.48 -0.20 14.68
CA SER A 13 -2.48 -0.81 15.56
C SER A 13 -1.10 -0.40 15.07
N VAL A 14 -0.37 0.34 15.90
CA VAL A 14 1.05 0.65 15.73
C VAL A 14 1.83 -0.62 16.02
N VAL A 15 2.45 -1.22 15.00
CA VAL A 15 3.42 -2.29 15.19
C VAL A 15 4.79 -1.65 15.31
N ALA A 16 5.24 -1.48 16.56
CA ALA A 16 6.64 -1.17 16.85
C ALA A 16 7.41 -2.48 17.06
N GLY A 17 8.42 -2.69 16.21
CA GLY A 17 9.62 -3.46 16.54
C GLY A 17 9.52 -4.98 16.41
N MET A 18 9.82 -5.49 15.22
CA MET A 18 10.69 -6.66 15.05
C MET A 18 11.44 -6.48 13.72
N SER A 19 12.77 -6.58 13.73
CA SER A 19 13.58 -6.68 12.52
C SER A 19 13.15 -7.94 11.74
N ALA A 20 12.18 -7.79 10.84
CA ALA A 20 11.82 -8.84 9.91
C ALA A 20 12.93 -8.92 8.87
N ILE A 21 13.49 -10.12 8.69
CA ILE A 21 14.19 -10.47 7.47
C ILE A 21 13.12 -10.40 6.38
N ALA A 22 13.02 -9.25 5.72
CA ALA A 22 12.13 -9.07 4.58
C ALA A 22 12.62 -10.02 3.50
N SER A 23 11.85 -11.07 3.20
CA SER A 23 12.10 -11.85 2.00
C SER A 23 11.69 -10.99 0.81
N ALA A 24 12.69 -10.53 0.06
CA ALA A 24 12.46 -9.93 -1.24
C ALA A 24 11.64 -10.91 -2.10
N PRO A 25 10.69 -10.41 -2.92
CA PRO A 25 9.89 -11.27 -3.77
C PRO A 25 10.74 -12.16 -4.67
N ALA A 26 10.29 -13.39 -4.87
CA ALA A 26 11.03 -14.43 -5.60
C ALA A 26 11.11 -14.18 -7.11
N SER A 27 10.49 -13.12 -7.63
CA SER A 27 10.53 -12.74 -9.04
C SER A 27 10.54 -11.22 -9.21
N ALA A 28 11.18 -10.78 -10.29
CA ALA A 28 11.22 -9.38 -10.68
C ALA A 28 9.80 -8.84 -10.94
N PHE A 29 9.52 -7.64 -10.45
CA PHE A 29 8.33 -6.88 -10.82
C PHE A 29 8.46 -6.35 -12.25
N THR A 30 7.32 -6.21 -12.92
CA THR A 30 7.19 -5.67 -14.27
C THR A 30 6.05 -4.68 -14.36
N MET A 31 6.19 -3.68 -15.23
CA MET A 31 5.13 -2.71 -15.54
C MET A 31 4.18 -3.24 -16.62
N THR A 32 2.93 -2.82 -16.56
CA THR A 32 1.95 -2.91 -17.65
C THR A 32 1.23 -1.58 -17.75
N GLY A 33 1.03 -1.10 -18.99
CA GLY A 33 0.64 0.29 -19.25
C GLY A 33 1.87 1.15 -19.58
N THR A 34 1.63 2.32 -20.15
CA THR A 34 2.68 3.27 -20.58
C THR A 34 2.69 4.55 -19.77
N ASP A 35 1.71 4.72 -18.88
CA ASP A 35 1.51 5.96 -18.12
C ASP A 35 1.96 5.75 -16.67
N TYR A 36 3.26 5.90 -16.46
CA TYR A 36 3.90 5.83 -15.16
C TYR A 36 5.15 6.70 -15.14
N LEU A 37 5.57 7.09 -13.94
CA LEU A 37 6.88 7.68 -13.69
C LEU A 37 7.66 6.78 -12.73
N LEU A 38 8.95 6.65 -12.99
CA LEU A 38 9.89 6.01 -12.08
C LEU A 38 10.66 7.10 -11.36
N TYR A 39 10.63 7.07 -10.04
CA TYR A 39 11.43 7.95 -9.18
C TYR A 39 12.55 7.15 -8.55
N ASP A 40 13.76 7.64 -8.74
CA ASP A 40 14.97 7.13 -8.08
C ASP A 40 15.34 8.07 -6.92
N VAL A 41 16.34 7.69 -6.11
CA VAL A 41 16.74 8.45 -4.92
C VAL A 41 18.19 8.93 -5.04
N THR A 42 18.42 10.19 -4.66
CA THR A 42 19.74 10.78 -4.48
C THR A 42 19.77 11.60 -3.18
N GLY A 43 20.59 11.18 -2.22
CA GLY A 43 20.55 11.75 -0.86
C GLY A 43 19.16 11.61 -0.25
N ASN A 44 18.56 12.74 0.12
CA ASN A 44 17.20 12.80 0.66
C ASN A 44 16.16 13.23 -0.40
N SER A 45 16.52 13.24 -1.68
CA SER A 45 15.59 13.56 -2.75
C SER A 45 15.19 12.33 -3.55
N THR A 46 13.90 12.26 -3.86
CA THR A 46 13.40 11.51 -5.02
C THR A 46 13.51 12.37 -6.28
N TYR A 47 13.64 11.75 -7.45
CA TYR A 47 13.66 12.46 -8.73
C TYR A 47 13.25 11.52 -9.87
N VAL A 48 12.61 12.06 -10.91
CA VAL A 48 12.20 11.26 -12.08
C VAL A 48 13.42 10.71 -12.81
N ASN A 49 13.51 9.39 -12.94
CA ASN A 49 14.53 8.66 -13.67
C ASN A 49 13.89 7.53 -14.50
N PRO A 50 13.59 7.76 -15.79
CA PRO A 50 12.96 6.75 -16.65
C PRO A 50 13.77 5.46 -16.84
N ASN A 51 15.07 5.49 -16.53
CA ASN A 51 15.97 4.34 -16.63
C ASN A 51 16.21 3.64 -15.28
N ALA A 52 15.53 4.07 -14.21
CA ALA A 52 15.67 3.45 -12.90
C ALA A 52 15.25 1.98 -12.90
N ASN A 53 15.94 1.17 -12.10
CA ASN A 53 15.58 -0.23 -11.97
C ASN A 53 14.35 -0.38 -11.06
N LEU A 54 13.23 -0.84 -11.61
CA LEU A 54 11.98 -1.04 -10.87
C LEU A 54 12.14 -1.92 -9.63
N ASN A 55 12.97 -2.96 -9.67
CA ASN A 55 13.17 -3.85 -8.53
C ASN A 55 14.00 -3.18 -7.43
N SER A 56 14.96 -2.32 -7.80
CA SER A 56 15.68 -1.49 -6.84
C SER A 56 14.77 -0.47 -6.17
N ILE A 57 13.89 0.17 -6.93
CA ILE A 57 12.85 1.08 -6.40
C ILE A 57 12.02 0.35 -5.34
N LEU A 58 11.52 -0.84 -5.66
CA LEU A 58 10.57 -1.56 -4.80
C LEU A 58 11.20 -2.37 -3.66
N ALA A 59 12.52 -2.32 -3.48
CA ALA A 59 13.25 -3.11 -2.50
C ALA A 59 13.26 -2.53 -1.07
N GLY A 60 12.69 -1.34 -0.87
CA GLY A 60 12.64 -0.65 0.42
C GLY A 60 11.77 -1.33 1.50
N ASN A 61 11.59 -0.63 2.62
CA ASN A 61 10.70 -1.04 3.71
C ASN A 61 10.22 0.17 4.52
N SER A 62 9.38 -0.05 5.54
CA SER A 62 8.79 1.03 6.34
C SER A 62 9.77 1.93 7.08
N ALA A 63 10.98 1.46 7.38
CA ALA A 63 12.01 2.27 8.03
C ALA A 63 12.88 3.03 7.02
N HIS A 64 13.06 2.49 5.82
CA HIS A 64 13.87 3.07 4.74
C HIS A 64 13.13 2.88 3.42
N PRO A 65 12.10 3.71 3.13
CA PRO A 65 11.50 3.71 1.81
C PRO A 65 12.56 4.11 0.78
N GLY A 66 12.54 3.46 -0.39
CA GLY A 66 13.41 3.80 -1.51
C GLY A 66 12.80 4.89 -2.38
N GLY A 67 13.04 4.79 -3.69
CA GLY A 67 12.28 5.57 -4.67
C GLY A 67 10.81 5.12 -4.73
N ASN A 68 10.10 5.53 -5.77
CA ASN A 68 8.74 5.08 -6.00
C ASN A 68 8.43 4.93 -7.50
N VAL A 69 7.39 4.17 -7.79
CA VAL A 69 6.75 4.16 -9.11
C VAL A 69 5.37 4.80 -8.97
N GLU A 70 5.17 5.91 -9.66
CA GLU A 70 3.88 6.57 -9.78
C GLU A 70 3.08 5.89 -10.88
N LEU A 71 1.92 5.33 -10.54
CA LEU A 71 1.04 4.71 -11.51
C LEU A 71 0.06 5.74 -12.03
N PHE A 72 -0.24 5.74 -13.33
CA PHE A 72 -1.20 6.65 -13.96
C PHE A 72 -0.81 8.13 -13.81
N ALA A 73 0.45 8.47 -14.06
CA ALA A 73 1.02 9.82 -13.86
C ALA A 73 0.28 10.94 -14.61
N SER A 74 -0.36 10.65 -15.76
CA SER A 74 -1.17 11.66 -16.45
C SER A 74 -2.46 12.05 -15.71
N SER A 75 -2.84 11.29 -14.67
CA SER A 75 -3.94 11.58 -13.75
C SER A 75 -3.97 13.05 -13.33
N GLU A 76 -2.83 13.67 -13.05
CA GLU A 76 -2.81 15.07 -12.61
C GLU A 76 -3.11 16.10 -13.70
N THR A 77 -3.05 15.69 -14.97
CA THR A 77 -3.20 16.54 -16.16
C THR A 77 -4.54 16.38 -16.87
N LEU A 78 -5.28 15.29 -16.59
CA LEU A 78 -6.59 15.06 -17.16
C LEU A 78 -7.62 16.04 -16.59
N SER A 79 -8.64 16.36 -17.37
CA SER A 79 -9.88 16.91 -16.81
C SER A 79 -10.68 15.80 -16.13
N ASN A 80 -11.59 16.16 -15.21
CA ASN A 80 -12.51 15.19 -14.60
C ASN A 80 -13.31 14.41 -15.64
N GLU A 81 -13.73 15.06 -16.73
CA GLU A 81 -14.45 14.41 -17.82
C GLU A 81 -13.58 13.35 -18.51
N GLN A 82 -12.31 13.66 -18.78
CA GLN A 82 -11.36 12.72 -19.36
C GLN A 82 -11.08 11.54 -18.43
N PHE A 83 -10.92 11.78 -17.13
CA PHE A 83 -10.78 10.71 -16.14
C PHE A 83 -12.02 9.81 -16.09
N LEU A 84 -13.22 10.40 -16.06
CA LEU A 84 -14.49 9.66 -16.03
C LEU A 84 -14.71 8.79 -17.28
N ALA A 85 -14.20 9.22 -18.44
CA ALA A 85 -14.25 8.46 -19.68
C ALA A 85 -13.11 7.44 -19.83
N SER A 86 -12.02 7.58 -19.06
CA SER A 86 -10.83 6.74 -19.17
C SER A 86 -11.04 5.36 -18.55
N THR A 87 -10.57 4.34 -19.26
CA THR A 87 -10.39 2.97 -18.75
C THR A 87 -8.92 2.60 -18.63
N ALA A 88 -8.01 3.56 -18.86
CA ALA A 88 -6.59 3.35 -18.79
C ALA A 88 -6.19 2.94 -17.37
N ARG A 89 -5.32 1.94 -17.29
CA ARG A 89 -4.77 1.45 -16.03
C ARG A 89 -3.29 1.14 -16.21
N THR A 90 -2.50 1.63 -15.28
CA THR A 90 -1.09 1.28 -15.16
C THR A 90 -0.91 0.43 -13.92
N SER A 91 -0.07 -0.59 -14.02
CA SER A 91 0.12 -1.56 -12.95
C SER A 91 1.54 -2.07 -12.86
N VAL A 92 1.94 -2.44 -11.65
CA VAL A 92 3.12 -3.23 -11.37
C VAL A 92 2.70 -4.63 -10.91
N SER A 93 3.32 -5.67 -11.48
CA SER A 93 2.99 -7.06 -11.18
C SER A 93 4.24 -7.90 -10.95
N GLY A 94 4.16 -8.88 -10.05
CA GLY A 94 5.25 -9.81 -9.74
C GLY A 94 4.81 -10.91 -8.78
N LEU A 95 5.61 -11.99 -8.69
CA LEU A 95 5.35 -13.07 -7.74
C LEU A 95 5.81 -12.70 -6.33
N VAL A 96 4.87 -12.68 -5.39
CA VAL A 96 5.13 -12.50 -3.96
C VAL A 96 4.64 -13.76 -3.25
N ALA A 97 5.51 -14.42 -2.48
CA ALA A 97 5.19 -15.67 -1.79
C ALA A 97 4.54 -16.75 -2.69
N GLY A 98 4.97 -16.83 -3.96
CA GLY A 98 4.52 -17.85 -4.91
C GLY A 98 3.19 -17.56 -5.62
N SER A 99 2.55 -16.41 -5.35
CA SER A 99 1.34 -15.98 -6.07
C SER A 99 1.54 -14.63 -6.74
N MET A 100 0.82 -14.39 -7.84
CA MET A 100 0.86 -13.11 -8.54
C MET A 100 0.21 -12.02 -7.69
N LEU A 101 0.97 -10.96 -7.43
CA LEU A 101 0.48 -9.68 -6.94
C LEU A 101 0.44 -8.71 -8.12
N THR A 102 -0.67 -8.00 -8.27
CA THR A 102 -0.80 -6.85 -9.17
C THR A 102 -1.28 -5.65 -8.36
N LEU A 103 -0.48 -4.58 -8.36
CA LEU A 103 -0.85 -3.27 -7.83
C LEU A 103 -1.13 -2.34 -9.00
N SER A 104 -2.23 -1.59 -8.94
CA SER A 104 -2.68 -0.79 -10.07
C SER A 104 -3.29 0.54 -9.63
N SER A 105 -3.24 1.50 -10.56
CA SER A 105 -4.05 2.72 -10.51
C SER A 105 -5.54 2.42 -10.58
N LEU A 106 -6.34 3.41 -10.19
CA LEU A 106 -7.80 3.33 -10.24
C LEU A 106 -8.35 4.03 -11.48
N THR A 107 -9.47 3.50 -11.93
CA THR A 107 -10.33 4.06 -12.97
C THR A 107 -11.59 4.61 -12.34
N ALA A 108 -12.37 5.39 -13.09
CA ALA A 108 -13.70 5.81 -12.64
C ALA A 108 -14.60 4.62 -12.25
N ALA A 109 -14.50 3.51 -12.96
CA ALA A 109 -15.28 2.30 -12.66
C ALA A 109 -14.94 1.71 -11.28
N ASP A 110 -13.68 1.76 -10.85
CA ASP A 110 -13.30 1.28 -9.51
C ASP A 110 -13.93 2.15 -8.41
N TRP A 111 -14.00 3.46 -8.64
CA TRP A 111 -14.55 4.43 -7.71
C TRP A 111 -16.07 4.37 -7.59
N PHE A 112 -16.76 4.37 -8.73
CA PHE A 112 -18.17 4.71 -8.80
C PHE A 112 -19.10 3.54 -9.12
N SER A 113 -18.56 2.34 -9.39
CA SER A 113 -19.39 1.15 -9.64
C SER A 113 -20.18 0.74 -8.39
N THR A 114 -21.48 0.50 -8.59
CA THR A 114 -22.40 -0.05 -7.58
C THR A 114 -22.67 -1.55 -7.81
N GLY A 115 -21.98 -2.18 -8.77
CA GLY A 115 -22.23 -3.55 -9.23
C GLY A 115 -23.39 -3.67 -10.24
N SER A 116 -24.37 -2.78 -10.20
CA SER A 116 -25.48 -2.69 -11.16
C SER A 116 -25.36 -1.52 -12.15
N GLY A 117 -24.36 -0.66 -11.97
CA GLY A 117 -24.15 0.54 -12.76
C GLY A 117 -23.11 1.45 -12.12
N MET A 118 -23.14 2.71 -12.50
CA MET A 118 -22.23 3.75 -12.00
C MET A 118 -23.04 4.82 -11.27
N SER A 119 -22.57 5.27 -10.11
CA SER A 119 -23.16 6.40 -9.39
C SER A 119 -22.07 7.27 -8.80
N MET A 120 -22.08 8.56 -9.15
CA MET A 120 -21.20 9.55 -8.55
C MET A 120 -21.85 10.22 -7.33
N SER A 121 -23.09 9.88 -6.97
CA SER A 121 -23.80 10.54 -5.88
C SER A 121 -23.23 10.15 -4.52
N TYR A 122 -23.22 11.11 -3.58
CA TYR A 122 -22.99 10.80 -2.18
C TYR A 122 -24.11 9.89 -1.63
N GLY A 123 -23.75 8.91 -0.81
CA GLY A 123 -24.63 7.86 -0.29
C GLY A 123 -24.74 6.60 -1.17
N ALA A 124 -24.13 6.57 -2.36
CA ALA A 124 -24.08 5.37 -3.18
C ALA A 124 -23.20 4.28 -2.55
N ASN A 125 -23.56 3.00 -2.74
CA ASN A 125 -22.76 1.88 -2.25
C ASN A 125 -21.60 1.58 -3.21
N ASN A 126 -20.53 2.39 -3.13
CA ASN A 126 -19.34 2.26 -3.96
C ASN A 126 -18.06 2.64 -3.19
N LEU A 127 -16.89 2.52 -3.84
CA LEU A 127 -15.61 2.83 -3.22
C LEU A 127 -15.47 4.32 -2.89
N ALA A 128 -15.93 5.21 -3.76
CA ALA A 128 -15.82 6.66 -3.56
C ALA A 128 -16.46 7.10 -2.24
N ASN A 129 -17.68 6.62 -1.98
CA ASN A 129 -18.38 6.90 -0.74
C ASN A 129 -17.72 6.26 0.48
N ARG A 130 -17.24 5.02 0.37
CA ARG A 130 -16.54 4.35 1.48
C ARG A 130 -15.27 5.13 1.85
N TRP A 131 -14.38 5.32 0.89
CA TRP A 131 -13.11 6.01 1.10
C TRP A 131 -13.32 7.44 1.59
N PHE A 132 -14.26 8.20 1.02
CA PHE A 132 -14.49 9.58 1.43
C PHE A 132 -15.05 9.69 2.86
N ASN A 133 -15.91 8.75 3.27
CA ASN A 133 -16.37 8.70 4.66
C ASN A 133 -15.24 8.35 5.64
N ASP A 134 -14.34 7.46 5.24
CA ASP A 134 -13.16 7.11 6.04
C ASP A 134 -12.18 8.30 6.13
N PHE A 135 -11.98 9.03 5.02
CA PHE A 135 -11.22 10.27 4.95
C PHE A 135 -11.79 11.35 5.89
N LEU A 136 -13.10 11.59 5.83
CA LEU A 136 -13.75 12.55 6.73
C LEU A 136 -13.65 12.11 8.20
N THR A 137 -13.78 10.82 8.47
CA THR A 137 -13.64 10.29 9.83
C THR A 137 -12.22 10.52 10.36
N ALA A 138 -11.20 10.25 9.54
CA ALA A 138 -9.80 10.53 9.89
C ALA A 138 -9.54 12.03 10.08
N ALA A 139 -10.21 12.89 9.32
CA ALA A 139 -10.13 14.34 9.46
C ALA A 139 -10.92 14.90 10.67
N GLY A 140 -11.55 14.03 11.49
CA GLY A 140 -12.38 14.44 12.62
C GLY A 140 -13.77 14.96 12.24
N GLN A 141 -14.18 14.80 10.98
CA GLN A 141 -15.46 15.22 10.41
C GLN A 141 -16.49 14.07 10.30
N GLY A 142 -16.21 12.91 10.93
CA GLY A 142 -17.09 11.75 10.91
C GLY A 142 -18.49 12.00 11.49
N SER A 143 -18.64 12.99 12.37
CA SER A 143 -19.92 13.39 12.97
C SER A 143 -20.61 14.58 12.27
N ALA A 144 -20.05 15.09 11.17
CA ALA A 144 -20.68 16.16 10.41
C ALA A 144 -22.08 15.76 9.89
N SER A 145 -22.94 16.76 9.65
CA SER A 145 -24.28 16.53 9.12
C SER A 145 -24.23 15.87 7.75
N LEU A 146 -25.27 15.13 7.37
CA LEU A 146 -25.35 14.48 6.06
C LEU A 146 -25.21 15.49 4.91
N ALA A 147 -25.83 16.66 5.05
CA ALA A 147 -25.72 17.75 4.07
C ALA A 147 -24.27 18.22 3.93
N THR A 148 -23.58 18.49 5.05
CA THR A 148 -22.17 18.89 5.04
C THR A 148 -21.29 17.84 4.37
N LYS A 149 -21.50 16.55 4.65
CA LYS A 149 -20.71 15.48 4.01
C LYS A 149 -20.97 15.39 2.51
N ALA A 150 -22.22 15.53 2.09
CA ALA A 150 -22.60 15.55 0.68
C ALA A 150 -21.96 16.75 -0.05
N ASP A 151 -21.99 17.93 0.54
CA ASP A 151 -21.37 19.14 -0.03
C ASP A 151 -19.86 18.98 -0.17
N LEU A 152 -19.18 18.51 0.88
CA LEU A 152 -17.74 18.24 0.82
C LEU A 152 -17.38 17.17 -0.20
N TYR A 153 -18.19 16.10 -0.30
CA TYR A 153 -18.01 15.05 -1.30
C TYR A 153 -18.14 15.62 -2.72
N ASN A 154 -19.16 16.44 -2.97
CA ASN A 154 -19.40 17.06 -4.27
C ASN A 154 -18.29 18.05 -4.65
N ILE A 155 -17.82 18.86 -3.69
CA ILE A 155 -16.68 19.76 -3.88
C ILE A 155 -15.44 18.93 -4.23
N PHE A 156 -15.12 17.92 -3.42
CA PHE A 156 -13.95 17.06 -3.63
C PHE A 156 -14.00 16.36 -4.99
N GLY A 157 -15.15 15.79 -5.37
CA GLY A 157 -15.34 15.20 -6.69
C GLY A 157 -15.24 16.24 -7.83
N GLY A 158 -15.84 17.40 -7.65
CA GLY A 158 -15.87 18.48 -8.65
C GLY A 158 -14.51 19.09 -8.95
N ILE A 159 -13.57 19.07 -8.01
CA ILE A 159 -12.17 19.50 -8.20
C ILE A 159 -11.23 18.35 -8.59
N GLY A 160 -11.76 17.15 -8.83
CA GLY A 160 -10.97 16.00 -9.27
C GLY A 160 -10.24 15.26 -8.16
N GLY A 161 -10.72 15.37 -6.92
CA GLY A 161 -10.12 14.67 -5.78
C GLY A 161 -10.04 13.16 -5.95
N PHE A 162 -11.08 12.50 -6.49
CA PHE A 162 -11.03 11.06 -6.78
C PHE A 162 -10.02 10.71 -7.88
N GLN A 163 -9.92 11.54 -8.91
CA GLN A 163 -8.91 11.42 -9.95
C GLN A 163 -7.49 11.51 -9.35
N ARG A 164 -7.21 12.55 -8.56
CA ARG A 164 -5.93 12.77 -7.84
C ARG A 164 -5.64 11.80 -6.69
N SER A 165 -6.54 10.85 -6.45
CA SER A 165 -6.37 9.78 -5.48
C SER A 165 -6.22 8.41 -6.16
N SER A 166 -6.12 8.39 -7.50
CA SER A 166 -6.15 7.19 -8.34
C SER A 166 -4.78 6.75 -8.85
N ASP A 167 -3.74 7.49 -8.53
CA ASP A 167 -2.40 7.47 -9.10
C ASP A 167 -1.33 7.08 -8.05
N PRO A 168 -1.47 5.91 -7.39
CA PRO A 168 -0.66 5.55 -6.24
C PRO A 168 0.84 5.51 -6.56
N ASN A 169 1.62 6.11 -5.67
CA ASN A 169 3.08 6.08 -5.69
C ASN A 169 3.63 4.89 -4.88
N ILE A 170 3.94 3.76 -5.52
CA ILE A 170 4.40 2.54 -4.83
C ILE A 170 5.89 2.63 -4.52
N SER A 171 6.27 2.64 -3.24
CA SER A 171 7.67 2.82 -2.78
C SER A 171 8.38 1.53 -2.39
N TYR A 172 7.64 0.50 -1.97
CA TYR A 172 8.21 -0.83 -1.74
C TYR A 172 7.14 -1.91 -1.70
N ILE A 173 7.57 -3.15 -1.93
CA ILE A 173 6.75 -4.34 -1.72
C ILE A 173 7.61 -5.38 -0.99
N ASN A 174 7.20 -5.78 0.20
CA ASN A 174 7.88 -6.82 0.96
C ASN A 174 6.89 -7.80 1.60
N SER A 175 7.42 -8.91 2.10
CA SER A 175 6.63 -9.89 2.85
C SER A 175 7.24 -10.11 4.22
N SER A 176 6.42 -9.97 5.26
CA SER A 176 6.81 -10.20 6.65
C SER A 176 5.61 -10.62 7.49
N GLY A 177 5.81 -11.51 8.46
CA GLY A 177 4.77 -11.89 9.42
C GLY A 177 3.49 -12.48 8.80
N GLY A 178 3.56 -13.09 7.61
CA GLY A 178 2.39 -13.61 6.89
C GLY A 178 1.62 -12.56 6.08
N ASN A 179 2.12 -11.33 6.03
CA ASN A 179 1.54 -10.22 5.27
C ASN A 179 2.37 -9.92 4.02
N ILE A 180 1.72 -9.30 3.04
CA ILE A 180 2.41 -8.52 2.01
C ILE A 180 2.25 -7.06 2.41
N ASN A 181 3.35 -6.37 2.66
CA ASN A 181 3.36 -4.95 2.98
C ASN A 181 3.75 -4.15 1.74
N ILE A 182 3.04 -3.04 1.56
CA ILE A 182 3.14 -2.15 0.41
C ILE A 182 3.33 -0.75 0.97
N GLY A 183 4.44 -0.13 0.60
CA GLY A 183 4.67 1.28 0.87
C GLY A 183 4.04 2.14 -0.20
N LEU A 184 3.30 3.17 0.22
CA LEU A 184 2.85 4.26 -0.65
C LEU A 184 3.59 5.55 -0.24
N ALA A 185 4.27 6.17 -1.19
CA ALA A 185 4.82 7.51 -1.00
C ALA A 185 3.69 8.56 -1.16
N GLY A 186 3.76 9.65 -0.43
CA GLY A 186 2.77 10.73 -0.52
C GLY A 186 3.21 11.96 0.28
N HIS A 187 2.27 12.81 0.68
CA HIS A 187 2.57 13.99 1.50
C HIS A 187 2.41 13.71 2.99
N PHE A 188 3.45 13.92 3.80
CA PHE A 188 3.34 13.75 5.25
C PHE A 188 2.40 14.78 5.91
N ASP A 189 2.23 15.95 5.29
CA ASP A 189 1.20 16.94 5.64
C ASP A 189 0.41 17.32 4.37
N LEU A 190 -0.70 16.61 4.15
CA LEU A 190 -1.57 16.83 3.00
C LEU A 190 -2.24 18.21 3.06
N LYS A 191 -2.55 18.72 4.27
CA LYS A 191 -3.15 20.05 4.40
C LYS A 191 -2.18 21.14 3.94
N ALA A 192 -0.90 21.03 4.30
CA ALA A 192 0.13 21.95 3.81
C ALA A 192 0.25 21.90 2.28
N PHE A 193 0.14 20.72 1.67
CA PHE A 193 0.10 20.59 0.22
C PHE A 193 -1.14 21.26 -0.39
N TYR A 194 -2.34 20.98 0.14
CA TYR A 194 -3.59 21.54 -0.37
C TYR A 194 -3.76 23.05 -0.17
N THR A 195 -3.03 23.66 0.76
CA THR A 195 -3.10 25.11 1.04
C THR A 195 -2.11 25.96 0.23
N ARG A 196 -1.36 25.35 -0.69
CA ARG A 196 -0.44 26.08 -1.56
C ARG A 196 -1.13 27.14 -2.40
N PRO A 197 -0.43 28.25 -2.73
CA PRO A 197 -0.94 29.24 -3.66
C PRO A 197 -1.41 28.59 -4.97
N GLY A 198 -2.66 28.87 -5.36
CA GLY A 198 -3.26 28.33 -6.59
C GLY A 198 -3.80 26.91 -6.50
N SER A 199 -3.72 26.24 -5.35
CA SER A 199 -4.29 24.91 -5.17
C SER A 199 -5.84 24.92 -5.24
N PRO A 200 -6.46 24.08 -6.09
CA PRO A 200 -7.92 23.94 -6.13
C PRO A 200 -8.47 23.26 -4.86
N PHE A 201 -7.60 22.61 -4.07
CA PHE A 201 -7.96 21.90 -2.85
C PHE A 201 -8.01 22.79 -1.61
N ALA A 202 -7.73 24.09 -1.72
CA ALA A 202 -7.71 25.00 -0.56
C ALA A 202 -9.03 25.00 0.23
N MET A 203 -10.18 24.86 -0.45
CA MET A 203 -11.48 24.74 0.21
C MET A 203 -11.63 23.44 1.00
N VAL A 204 -11.14 22.31 0.48
CA VAL A 204 -11.14 21.03 1.19
C VAL A 204 -10.20 21.10 2.39
N ALA A 205 -9.04 21.74 2.22
CA ALA A 205 -8.03 21.89 3.26
C ALA A 205 -8.52 22.62 4.51
N ALA A 206 -9.51 23.52 4.37
CA ALA A 206 -10.11 24.23 5.49
C ALA A 206 -10.77 23.30 6.51
N PHE A 207 -11.15 22.08 6.10
CA PHE A 207 -11.80 21.08 6.96
C PHE A 207 -10.83 20.02 7.49
N LEU A 208 -9.56 20.08 7.07
CA LEU A 208 -8.52 19.15 7.51
C LEU A 208 -7.83 19.69 8.78
N PRO A 209 -7.49 18.82 9.75
CA PRO A 209 -6.62 19.22 10.85
C PRO A 209 -5.20 19.51 10.33
N ASN A 210 -4.40 20.25 11.10
CA ASN A 210 -2.99 20.47 10.76
C ASN A 210 -2.22 19.14 10.83
N GLY A 211 -1.30 18.92 9.89
CA GLY A 211 -0.59 17.65 9.79
C GLY A 211 -1.47 16.47 9.34
N PHE A 212 -2.63 16.74 8.71
CA PHE A 212 -3.49 15.68 8.21
C PHE A 212 -2.78 14.84 7.15
N GLN A 213 -2.94 13.53 7.23
CA GLN A 213 -2.26 12.55 6.39
C GLN A 213 -3.29 11.74 5.60
N ALA A 214 -3.04 11.57 4.31
CA ALA A 214 -3.77 10.61 3.49
C ALA A 214 -2.88 10.11 2.35
N SER A 215 -2.89 8.80 2.14
CA SER A 215 -2.34 8.22 0.91
C SER A 215 -3.35 8.32 -0.23
N GLU A 216 -2.86 8.21 -1.46
CA GLU A 216 -3.66 7.77 -2.60
C GLU A 216 -4.18 6.33 -2.37
N VAL A 217 -5.06 5.86 -3.25
CA VAL A 217 -5.60 4.51 -3.19
C VAL A 217 -4.89 3.61 -4.18
N VAL A 218 -4.51 2.42 -3.74
CA VAL A 218 -3.99 1.37 -4.62
C VAL A 218 -4.99 0.23 -4.75
N ARG A 219 -5.24 -0.20 -6.00
CA ARG A 219 -5.99 -1.42 -6.28
C ARG A 219 -5.01 -2.59 -6.28
N ALA A 220 -5.14 -3.47 -5.29
CA ALA A 220 -4.30 -4.65 -5.10
C ALA A 220 -5.08 -5.93 -5.45
N THR A 221 -4.62 -6.67 -6.45
CA THR A 221 -5.13 -8.01 -6.78
C THR A 221 -4.09 -9.05 -6.39
N TYR A 222 -4.45 -9.99 -5.52
CA TYR A 222 -3.60 -11.09 -5.09
C TYR A 222 -4.42 -12.38 -5.06
N ASN A 223 -3.92 -13.44 -5.72
CA ASN A 223 -4.61 -14.73 -5.83
C ASN A 223 -6.09 -14.60 -6.28
N GLY A 224 -6.33 -13.77 -7.29
CA GLY A 224 -7.67 -13.52 -7.85
C GLY A 224 -8.58 -12.61 -7.00
N THR A 225 -8.19 -12.26 -5.78
CA THR A 225 -8.97 -11.37 -4.91
C THR A 225 -8.48 -9.94 -5.06
N THR A 226 -9.41 -9.00 -5.28
CA THR A 226 -9.09 -7.56 -5.38
C THR A 226 -9.51 -6.83 -4.11
N GLN A 227 -8.61 -5.98 -3.62
CA GLN A 227 -8.83 -5.07 -2.50
C GLN A 227 -8.35 -3.66 -2.88
N TYR A 228 -8.90 -2.65 -2.21
CA TYR A 228 -8.45 -1.26 -2.34
C TYR A 228 -7.82 -0.86 -1.02
N LEU A 229 -6.55 -0.47 -1.06
CA LEU A 229 -5.76 -0.19 0.12
C LEU A 229 -5.39 1.29 0.15
N TYR A 230 -5.44 1.89 1.34
CA TYR A 230 -5.09 3.28 1.62
C TYR A 230 -4.90 3.44 3.13
N SER A 231 -4.28 4.54 3.55
CA SER A 231 -4.06 4.87 4.96
C SER A 231 -4.16 6.37 5.20
N PHE A 232 -4.59 6.75 6.40
CA PHE A 232 -4.56 8.14 6.91
C PHE A 232 -3.51 8.34 8.00
N SER A 233 -2.52 7.45 8.05
CA SER A 233 -1.40 7.49 8.97
C SER A 233 -0.12 7.13 8.22
N ALA A 234 0.88 7.99 8.32
CA ALA A 234 2.19 7.82 7.73
C ALA A 234 3.30 7.94 8.78
N THR A 235 4.48 7.42 8.45
CA THR A 235 5.74 7.87 9.02
C THR A 235 6.39 8.89 8.09
N ASN A 236 7.26 9.74 8.63
CA ASN A 236 8.08 10.61 7.79
C ASN A 236 9.10 9.73 7.03
N SER A 237 9.15 9.85 5.71
CA SER A 237 10.06 9.07 4.86
C SER A 237 11.51 9.55 4.94
N GLY A 238 11.72 10.81 5.34
CA GLY A 238 13.01 11.51 5.19
C GLY A 238 13.33 11.92 3.76
N LEU A 239 12.40 11.74 2.82
CA LEU A 239 12.55 12.03 1.39
C LEU A 239 11.66 13.19 0.95
N THR A 240 12.09 13.93 -0.07
CA THR A 240 11.25 14.92 -0.78
C THR A 240 11.50 14.85 -2.28
N ASN A 241 10.58 15.29 -3.14
CA ASN A 241 10.88 15.51 -4.55
C ASN A 241 11.44 16.93 -4.75
N ASP A 242 12.74 17.13 -4.52
CA ASP A 242 13.36 18.46 -4.50
C ASP A 242 14.42 18.70 -5.60
N VAL A 243 14.75 17.69 -6.41
CA VAL A 243 15.63 17.83 -7.57
C VAL A 243 15.03 17.31 -8.87
N GLY A 244 15.41 17.94 -9.97
CA GLY A 244 15.06 17.52 -11.32
C GLY A 244 13.69 18.03 -11.82
N PRO A 245 13.27 17.59 -13.01
CA PRO A 245 11.99 17.99 -13.59
C PRO A 245 10.81 17.54 -12.72
N GLY A 246 9.86 18.45 -12.47
CA GLY A 246 8.66 18.15 -11.66
C GLY A 246 8.89 18.22 -10.15
N ALA A 247 10.07 18.61 -9.68
CA ALA A 247 10.34 18.80 -8.26
C ALA A 247 9.45 19.90 -7.66
N ASP A 248 8.81 19.59 -6.53
CA ASP A 248 7.88 20.46 -5.82
C ASP A 248 8.32 20.75 -4.37
N GLY A 249 9.42 20.12 -3.95
CA GLY A 249 10.03 20.25 -2.63
C GLY A 249 9.31 19.51 -1.50
N THR A 250 8.27 18.71 -1.78
CA THR A 250 7.38 18.23 -0.72
C THR A 250 6.67 16.88 -0.96
N SER A 251 6.56 16.45 -2.21
CA SER A 251 6.07 15.11 -2.55
C SER A 251 6.99 14.05 -1.97
N HIS A 252 6.42 12.88 -1.71
CA HIS A 252 7.12 11.70 -1.19
C HIS A 252 7.69 11.83 0.24
N SER A 253 7.25 12.83 1.01
CA SER A 253 7.60 13.05 2.42
C SER A 253 6.91 12.11 3.41
N GLY A 254 5.77 11.52 3.02
CA GLY A 254 5.03 10.55 3.81
C GLY A 254 5.26 9.12 3.31
N ASN A 255 5.50 8.19 4.22
CA ASN A 255 5.47 6.76 3.96
C ASN A 255 4.24 6.12 4.60
N TYR A 256 3.33 5.61 3.77
CA TYR A 256 2.10 4.94 4.18
C TYR A 256 2.24 3.44 3.96
N GLU A 257 2.39 2.67 5.03
CA GLU A 257 2.39 1.21 4.93
C GLU A 257 0.96 0.66 4.97
N VAL A 258 0.58 -0.04 3.90
CA VAL A 258 -0.66 -0.82 3.82
C VAL A 258 -0.33 -2.29 3.62
N SER A 259 -1.24 -3.20 3.99
CA SER A 259 -0.94 -4.63 3.91
C SER A 259 -2.12 -5.46 3.45
N LEU A 260 -1.83 -6.48 2.64
CA LEU A 260 -2.67 -7.65 2.50
C LEU A 260 -2.35 -8.58 3.68
N ARG A 261 -3.27 -8.66 4.65
CA ARG A 261 -3.02 -9.34 5.92
C ARG A 261 -3.28 -10.83 5.84
N SER A 262 -2.38 -11.62 6.43
CA SER A 262 -2.52 -13.08 6.55
C SER A 262 -2.71 -13.81 5.22
N VAL A 263 -2.19 -13.26 4.12
CA VAL A 263 -2.30 -13.86 2.78
C VAL A 263 -1.08 -14.70 2.39
N VAL A 264 -0.02 -14.65 3.20
CA VAL A 264 1.20 -15.43 3.00
C VAL A 264 1.26 -16.53 4.03
N THR A 265 1.24 -17.78 3.59
CA THR A 265 1.53 -18.93 4.45
C THR A 265 3.03 -18.96 4.72
N PRO A 266 3.51 -18.82 5.97
CA PRO A 266 4.92 -18.98 6.26
C PRO A 266 5.39 -20.37 5.81
N PRO A 267 6.63 -20.54 5.31
CA PRO A 267 7.14 -21.86 5.01
C PRO A 267 6.95 -22.75 6.23
N ARG A 268 6.33 -23.92 6.03
CA ARG A 268 6.16 -24.93 7.09
C ARG A 268 7.54 -25.13 7.70
N ARG A 269 7.70 -24.85 9.01
CA ARG A 269 8.93 -25.22 9.72
C ARG A 269 9.12 -26.71 9.46
N THR A 270 10.06 -27.07 8.59
CA THR A 270 10.53 -28.45 8.54
C THR A 270 11.00 -28.72 9.95
N ALA A 271 10.46 -29.77 10.58
CA ALA A 271 10.91 -30.16 11.90
C ALA A 271 12.41 -30.41 11.78
N VAL A 272 13.22 -29.49 12.31
CA VAL A 272 14.63 -29.75 12.55
C VAL A 272 14.60 -30.95 13.48
N PRO A 273 15.20 -32.10 13.13
CA PRO A 273 15.24 -33.24 14.02
C PRO A 273 15.76 -32.75 15.36
N GLU A 274 14.97 -32.91 16.42
CA GLU A 274 15.39 -32.49 17.74
C GLU A 274 16.75 -33.14 18.06
N PRO A 275 17.65 -32.48 18.80
CA PRO A 275 18.97 -33.05 19.13
C PRO A 275 18.89 -34.48 19.70
N SER A 276 17.79 -34.80 20.37
CA SER A 276 17.39 -36.13 20.85
C SER A 276 17.17 -37.17 19.74
N ALA A 277 16.57 -36.80 18.61
CA ALA A 277 16.41 -37.67 17.44
C ALA A 277 17.77 -37.97 16.76
N MET A 278 18.69 -37.02 16.78
CA MET A 278 20.07 -37.25 16.33
C MET A 278 20.85 -38.12 17.34
N LEU A 279 20.71 -37.89 18.64
CA LEU A 279 21.30 -38.74 19.68
C LEU A 279 20.81 -40.20 19.59
N ALA A 280 19.53 -40.41 19.29
CA ALA A 280 18.95 -41.73 19.09
C ALA A 280 19.59 -42.46 17.88
N LEU A 281 19.84 -41.75 16.77
CA LEU A 281 20.57 -42.31 15.62
C LEU A 281 22.03 -42.67 15.95
N PHE A 282 22.73 -41.81 16.70
CA PHE A 282 24.09 -42.12 17.17
C PHE A 282 24.11 -43.29 18.16
N GLY A 283 23.12 -43.40 19.04
CA GLY A 283 22.95 -44.50 19.99
C GLY A 283 22.70 -45.84 19.30
N LEU A 284 21.83 -45.87 18.28
CA LEU A 284 21.58 -47.07 17.47
C LEU A 284 22.82 -47.50 16.66
N GLY A 285 23.57 -46.55 16.09
CA GLY A 285 24.83 -46.83 15.39
C GLY A 285 25.89 -47.43 16.31
N ALA A 286 26.04 -46.89 17.52
CA ALA A 286 26.99 -47.42 18.52
C ALA A 286 26.62 -48.83 19.01
N PHE A 287 25.32 -49.14 19.13
CA PHE A 287 24.85 -50.46 19.56
C PHE A 287 25.05 -51.55 18.49
N LEU A 288 24.92 -51.21 17.21
CA LEU A 288 25.15 -52.15 16.11
C LEU A 288 26.64 -52.45 15.89
N VAL A 289 27.52 -51.46 16.09
CA VAL A 289 28.98 -51.63 16.00
C VAL A 289 29.52 -52.48 17.16
N THR A 290 29.00 -52.31 18.38
CA THR A 290 29.43 -53.10 19.54
C THR A 290 28.95 -54.56 19.47
N LYS A 291 27.74 -54.83 18.98
CA LYS A 291 27.27 -56.22 18.74
C LYS A 291 28.09 -56.98 17.70
N ARG A 292 28.54 -56.32 16.62
CA ARG A 292 29.41 -56.95 15.60
C ARG A 292 30.81 -57.29 16.12
N LYS A 293 31.29 -56.60 17.15
CA LYS A 293 32.61 -56.85 17.75
C LYS A 293 32.56 -58.02 18.74
N GLN A 294 31.45 -58.21 19.45
CA GLN A 294 31.28 -59.32 20.39
C GLN A 294 31.01 -60.67 19.71
N SER A 295 30.40 -60.71 18.51
CA SER A 295 30.14 -61.97 17.80
C SER A 295 31.35 -62.52 17.01
N LYS A 296 32.53 -61.87 17.06
CA LYS A 296 33.77 -62.33 16.41
C LYS A 296 34.81 -62.89 17.39
N THR A 297 34.44 -63.02 18.67
CA THR A 297 35.28 -63.62 19.72
C THR A 297 34.47 -64.63 20.53
N ALA A 298 34.00 -65.67 19.85
CA ALA A 298 33.60 -66.95 20.41
C ALA A 298 34.10 -68.05 19.47
#